data_AF-A0A136P5S4-F1
#
_entry.id   AF-A0A136P5S4-F1
#
_cell.length_a   1.000
_cell.length_b   1.000
_cell.length_c   1.000
_cell.angle_alpha   90.00
_cell.angle_beta   90.00
_cell.angle_gamma   90.00
#
_symmetry.space_group_name_H-M   'P 1'
#
loop_
_entity.id
_entity.type
_entity.pdbx_description
1 polymer ?
#
loop_
_entity_poly.entity_id
_entity_poly.type
_entity_poly.pdbx_seq_one_letter_code
_entity_poly.pdbx_strand_id
1 'polypeptide(L)'
;MFRKDYIMRMIEDFIKAMAKIILMREMKSYTDARTELDGLSRLVTGFGVEHLRSLGAAGIKYVFSQNKESEAEKIYCSAKLLKEEGLILRSQGNTEESLKCLEISKDLFKSVSDMDIPEKTEALKEYTELKFDINNKF
;
A
#
# COMPACT_ATOMS: atom_id res chain seq x y z
N MET A 1 22.14 -17.63 -1.44
CA MET A 1 21.38 -16.40 -1.15
C MET A 1 20.18 -16.83 -0.33
N PHE A 2 20.07 -16.38 0.92
CA PHE A 2 19.02 -16.82 1.82
C PHE A 2 17.70 -16.13 1.50
N ARG A 3 16.55 -16.76 1.79
CA ARG A 3 15.20 -16.18 1.61
C ARG A 3 15.09 -14.77 2.19
N LYS A 4 15.75 -14.52 3.32
CA LYS A 4 15.85 -13.22 3.98
C LYS A 4 16.48 -12.15 3.08
N ASP A 5 17.54 -12.49 2.34
CA ASP A 5 18.24 -11.58 1.44
C ASP A 5 17.37 -11.19 0.23
N TYR A 6 16.53 -12.13 -0.24
CA TYR A 6 15.61 -11.88 -1.34
C TYR A 6 14.48 -10.92 -0.93
N ILE A 7 13.85 -11.17 0.22
CA ILE A 7 12.77 -10.31 0.74
C ILE A 7 13.29 -8.91 1.04
N MET A 8 14.48 -8.80 1.63
CA MET A 8 15.09 -7.52 1.94
C MET A 8 15.37 -6.69 0.68
N ARG A 9 15.93 -7.31 -0.37
CA ARG A 9 16.12 -6.63 -1.67
C ARG A 9 14.79 -6.20 -2.30
N MET A 10 13.78 -7.06 -2.24
CA MET A 10 12.45 -6.74 -2.76
C MET A 10 11.85 -5.52 -2.04
N ILE A 11 12.00 -5.44 -0.72
CA ILE A 11 11.53 -4.31 0.08
C ILE A 11 12.34 -3.04 -0.24
N GLU A 12 13.66 -3.13 -0.38
CA GLU A 12 14.50 -1.98 -0.76
C GLU A 12 14.11 -1.41 -2.13
N ASP A 13 13.91 -2.29 -3.13
CA ASP A 13 13.50 -1.87 -4.47
C ASP A 13 12.07 -1.30 -4.45
N PHE A 14 11.18 -1.88 -3.64
CA PHE A 14 9.85 -1.33 -3.39
C PHE A 14 9.93 0.09 -2.81
N ILE A 15 10.75 0.33 -1.78
CA ILE A 15 10.90 1.64 -1.15
C ILE A 15 11.40 2.68 -2.16
N LYS A 16 12.40 2.33 -2.99
CA LYS A 16 12.92 3.24 -4.03
C LYS A 16 11.85 3.58 -5.07
N ALA A 17 11.09 2.59 -5.52
CA ALA A 17 10.01 2.79 -6.47
C ALA A 17 8.89 3.66 -5.86
N MET A 18 8.49 3.40 -4.62
CA MET A 18 7.52 4.22 -3.88
C MET A 18 7.97 5.68 -3.73
N ALA A 19 9.25 5.91 -3.41
CA ALA A 19 9.79 7.26 -3.30
C ALA A 19 9.69 8.03 -4.63
N LYS A 20 9.95 7.37 -5.76
CA LYS A 20 9.78 7.94 -7.10
C LYS A 20 8.32 8.32 -7.36
N ILE A 21 7.37 7.45 -7.02
CA ILE A 21 5.93 7.69 -7.21
C ILE A 21 5.45 8.87 -6.36
N ILE A 22 5.87 8.94 -5.09
CA ILE A 22 5.57 10.06 -4.19
C ILE A 22 6.05 11.38 -4.79
N LEU A 23 7.29 11.41 -5.31
CA LEU A 23 7.84 12.59 -5.97
C LEU A 23 7.02 12.98 -7.22
N MET A 24 6.60 12.01 -8.03
CA MET A 24 5.73 12.26 -9.19
C MET A 24 4.39 12.89 -8.78
N ARG A 25 3.76 12.40 -7.71
CA ARG A 25 2.54 12.99 -7.15
C ARG A 25 2.78 14.44 -6.72
N GLU A 26 3.87 14.71 -6.02
CA GLU A 26 4.23 16.08 -5.56
C GLU A 26 4.47 17.03 -6.73
N MET A 27 5.07 16.55 -7.82
CA MET A 27 5.23 17.28 -9.07
C MET A 27 3.93 17.37 -9.89
N LYS A 28 2.81 16.84 -9.39
CA LYS A 28 1.51 16.76 -10.07
C LYS A 28 1.51 15.94 -11.36
N SER A 29 2.53 15.09 -11.57
CA SER A 29 2.54 14.14 -12.69
C SER A 29 1.71 12.90 -12.34
N TYR A 30 0.40 13.08 -12.18
CA TYR A 30 -0.49 12.04 -11.65
C TYR A 30 -0.63 10.84 -12.58
N THR A 31 -0.62 11.05 -13.89
CA THR A 31 -0.71 9.97 -14.89
C THR A 31 0.52 9.06 -14.83
N ASP A 32 1.71 9.65 -14.72
CA ASP A 32 2.96 8.89 -14.58
C ASP A 32 3.01 8.19 -13.23
N ALA A 33 2.64 8.90 -12.15
CA ALA A 33 2.58 8.34 -10.80
C ALA A 33 1.68 7.09 -10.75
N ARG A 34 0.50 7.14 -11.35
CA ARG A 34 -0.42 6.00 -11.43
C ARG A 34 0.12 4.86 -12.28
N THR A 35 0.76 5.17 -13.40
CA THR A 35 1.32 4.14 -14.29
C THR A 35 2.42 3.35 -13.57
N GLU A 36 3.31 4.06 -12.89
CA GLU A 36 4.38 3.46 -12.08
C GLU A 36 3.83 2.72 -10.86
N LEU A 37 2.80 3.27 -10.18
CA LEU A 37 2.14 2.62 -9.05
C LEU A 37 1.46 1.31 -9.45
N ASP A 38 0.77 1.27 -10.61
CA ASP A 38 0.15 0.04 -11.11
C ASP A 38 1.20 -1.00 -11.50
N GLY A 39 2.30 -0.58 -12.13
CA GLY A 39 3.45 -1.45 -12.44
C GLY A 39 4.07 -2.06 -11.19
N LEU A 40 4.33 -1.24 -10.17
CA LEU A 40 4.88 -1.69 -8.89
C LEU A 40 3.92 -2.63 -8.15
N SER A 41 2.62 -2.32 -8.17
CA SER A 41 1.57 -3.15 -7.59
C SER A 41 1.56 -4.54 -8.20
N ARG A 42 1.60 -4.65 -9.54
CA ARG A 42 1.64 -5.94 -10.24
C ARG A 42 2.90 -6.72 -9.91
N LEU A 43 4.05 -6.05 -9.83
CA LEU A 43 5.32 -6.69 -9.52
C LEU A 43 5.33 -7.33 -8.13
N VAL A 44 4.85 -6.61 -7.11
CA VAL A 44 4.94 -7.08 -5.71
C VAL A 44 3.77 -7.97 -5.32
N THR A 45 2.59 -7.71 -5.85
CA THR A 45 1.34 -8.36 -5.40
C THR A 45 0.79 -9.35 -6.42
N GLY A 46 1.17 -9.24 -7.69
CA GLY A 46 0.54 -9.95 -8.81
C GLY A 46 -0.74 -9.27 -9.33
N PHE A 47 -1.20 -8.19 -8.70
CA PHE A 47 -2.44 -7.49 -9.04
C PHE A 47 -2.16 -6.02 -9.37
N GLY A 48 -3.00 -5.43 -10.23
CA GLY A 48 -3.01 -3.97 -10.40
C GLY A 48 -3.68 -3.27 -9.22
N VAL A 49 -3.44 -1.96 -9.07
CA VAL A 49 -3.96 -1.16 -7.94
C VAL A 49 -5.48 -1.18 -7.89
N GLU A 50 -6.13 -1.06 -9.06
CA GLU A 50 -7.59 -1.10 -9.17
C GLU A 50 -8.20 -2.44 -8.74
N HIS A 51 -7.46 -3.55 -8.97
CA HIS A 51 -7.89 -4.87 -8.51
C HIS A 51 -7.78 -4.99 -6.99
N LEU A 52 -6.69 -4.49 -6.40
CA LEU A 52 -6.54 -4.44 -4.94
C LEU A 52 -7.65 -3.60 -4.30
N ARG A 53 -7.95 -2.43 -4.87
CA ARG A 53 -9.04 -1.56 -4.42
C ARG A 53 -10.40 -2.27 -4.47
N SER A 54 -10.65 -3.02 -5.55
CA SER A 54 -11.90 -3.78 -5.73
C SER A 54 -12.03 -4.96 -4.78
N LEU A 55 -10.92 -5.63 -4.43
CA LEU A 55 -10.90 -6.73 -3.45
C LEU A 55 -11.21 -6.24 -2.03
N GLY A 56 -10.80 -5.01 -1.71
CA GLY A 56 -10.89 -4.46 -0.36
C GLY A 56 -9.99 -5.20 0.64
N ALA A 57 -9.97 -4.72 1.89
CA ALA A 57 -9.03 -5.21 2.90
C ALA A 57 -9.25 -6.70 3.22
N ALA A 58 -10.51 -7.14 3.30
CA ALA A 58 -10.84 -8.54 3.56
C ALA A 58 -10.41 -9.46 2.41
N GLY A 59 -10.68 -9.07 1.16
CA GLY A 59 -10.30 -9.85 -0.02
C GLY A 59 -8.79 -9.95 -0.19
N ILE A 60 -8.06 -8.85 0.01
CA ILE A 60 -6.59 -8.83 -0.02
C ILE A 60 -6.00 -9.80 1.01
N LYS A 61 -6.46 -9.72 2.26
CA LYS A 61 -6.01 -10.63 3.33
C LYS A 61 -6.32 -12.09 2.98
N TYR A 62 -7.53 -12.36 2.50
CA TYR A 62 -7.93 -13.70 2.11
C TYR A 62 -7.01 -14.26 1.01
N VAL A 63 -6.78 -13.51 -0.07
CA VAL A 63 -5.96 -13.95 -1.20
C VAL A 63 -4.52 -14.26 -0.76
N PHE A 64 -3.90 -13.40 0.04
CA PHE A 64 -2.52 -13.63 0.48
C PHE A 64 -2.40 -14.70 1.57
N SER A 65 -3.42 -14.91 2.40
CA SER A 65 -3.43 -16.02 3.38
C SER A 65 -3.39 -17.41 2.74
N GLN A 66 -3.81 -17.54 1.46
CA GLN A 66 -3.70 -18.79 0.72
C GLN A 66 -2.26 -19.15 0.37
N ASN A 67 -1.35 -18.17 0.40
CA ASN A 67 0.07 -18.35 0.12
C ASN A 67 0.92 -17.82 1.28
N LYS A 68 1.19 -18.70 2.25
CA LYS A 68 1.92 -18.37 3.49
C LYS A 68 3.33 -17.82 3.27
N GLU A 69 3.93 -18.04 2.10
CA GLU A 69 5.19 -17.41 1.77
C GLU A 69 4.94 -15.95 1.37
N SER A 70 5.37 -15.02 2.23
CA SER A 70 5.30 -13.56 2.08
C SER A 70 3.91 -12.90 2.29
N GLU A 71 2.99 -13.57 2.98
CA GLU A 71 1.64 -13.04 3.26
C GLU A 71 1.71 -11.64 3.88
N ALA A 72 2.41 -11.49 5.00
CA ALA A 72 2.44 -10.26 5.77
C ALA A 72 3.14 -9.11 5.01
N GLU A 73 4.22 -9.40 4.29
CA GLU A 73 4.94 -8.44 3.47
C GLU A 73 4.08 -7.94 2.28
N LYS A 74 3.31 -8.83 1.65
CA LYS A 74 2.40 -8.46 0.56
C LYS A 74 1.22 -7.63 1.05
N ILE A 75 0.68 -7.95 2.23
CA ILE A 75 -0.36 -7.13 2.87
C ILE A 75 0.20 -5.74 3.20
N TYR A 76 1.42 -5.66 3.75
CA TYR A 76 2.09 -4.38 4.03
C TYR A 76 2.32 -3.55 2.76
N CYS A 77 2.86 -4.14 1.71
CA CYS A 77 3.09 -3.45 0.44
C CYS A 77 1.76 -2.98 -0.17
N SER A 78 0.71 -3.81 -0.12
CA SER A 78 -0.64 -3.43 -0.58
C SER A 78 -1.19 -2.23 0.19
N ALA A 79 -0.97 -2.17 1.50
CA ALA A 79 -1.35 -1.03 2.31
C ALA A 79 -0.64 0.26 1.85
N LYS A 80 0.68 0.22 1.62
CA LYS A 80 1.47 1.36 1.13
C LYS A 80 1.04 1.80 -0.29
N LEU A 81 0.77 0.85 -1.18
CA LEU A 81 0.30 1.12 -2.54
C LEU A 81 -1.08 1.82 -2.53
N LEU A 82 -2.04 1.28 -1.76
CA LEU A 82 -3.39 1.85 -1.66
C LEU A 82 -3.39 3.20 -0.92
N LYS A 83 -2.48 3.40 0.04
CA LYS A 83 -2.27 4.72 0.65
C LYS A 83 -1.90 5.73 -0.44
N GLU A 84 -0.91 5.40 -1.25
CA GLU A 84 -0.41 6.30 -2.28
C GLU A 84 -1.46 6.59 -3.37
N GLU A 85 -2.21 5.58 -3.83
CA GLU A 85 -3.32 5.80 -4.75
C GLU A 85 -4.37 6.73 -4.15
N GLY A 86 -4.73 6.52 -2.87
CA GLY A 86 -5.64 7.39 -2.14
C GLY A 86 -5.14 8.84 -2.07
N LEU A 87 -3.84 9.04 -1.86
CA LEU A 87 -3.23 10.37 -1.84
C LEU A 87 -3.18 11.02 -3.23
N ILE A 88 -2.90 10.25 -4.29
CA ILE A 88 -2.97 10.73 -5.69
C ILE A 88 -4.40 11.17 -6.02
N LEU A 89 -5.39 10.33 -5.73
CA LEU A 89 -6.82 10.64 -5.91
C LEU A 89 -7.21 11.94 -5.18
N ARG A 90 -6.76 12.10 -3.94
CA ARG A 90 -7.00 13.32 -3.16
C ARG A 90 -6.40 14.55 -3.82
N SER A 91 -5.15 14.46 -4.29
CA SER A 91 -4.47 15.55 -4.98
C SER A 91 -5.16 15.95 -6.30
N GLN A 92 -5.93 15.05 -6.89
CA GLN A 92 -6.76 15.31 -8.08
C GLN A 92 -8.18 15.80 -7.75
N GLY A 93 -8.56 15.89 -6.48
CA GLY A 93 -9.90 16.28 -6.05
C GLY A 93 -10.94 15.14 -6.01
N ASN A 94 -10.54 13.89 -6.23
CA ASN A 94 -11.42 12.72 -6.17
C ASN A 94 -11.53 12.21 -4.72
N THR A 95 -12.19 12.99 -3.87
CA THR A 95 -12.22 12.80 -2.42
C THR A 95 -12.90 11.49 -2.00
N GLU A 96 -13.98 11.07 -2.67
CA GLU A 96 -14.72 9.86 -2.31
C GLU A 96 -13.90 8.60 -2.61
N GLU A 97 -13.33 8.50 -3.81
CA GLU A 97 -12.44 7.39 -4.19
C GLU A 97 -11.18 7.38 -3.34
N SER A 98 -10.63 8.57 -3.03
CA SER A 98 -9.51 8.72 -2.11
C SER A 98 -9.82 8.09 -0.75
N LEU A 99 -10.95 8.45 -0.15
CA LEU A 99 -11.35 7.94 1.15
C LEU A 99 -11.50 6.41 1.15
N LYS A 100 -12.10 5.84 0.09
CA LYS A 100 -12.21 4.38 -0.08
C LYS A 100 -10.83 3.71 -0.07
N CYS A 101 -9.86 4.24 -0.81
CA CYS A 101 -8.50 3.72 -0.83
C CYS A 101 -7.81 3.81 0.54
N LEU A 102 -7.95 4.95 1.21
CA LEU A 102 -7.30 5.20 2.50
C LEU A 102 -7.91 4.34 3.62
N GLU A 103 -9.21 4.09 3.60
CA GLU A 103 -9.87 3.16 4.52
C GLU A 103 -9.35 1.73 4.37
N ILE A 104 -9.24 1.23 3.13
CA ILE A 104 -8.67 -0.10 2.87
C ILE A 104 -7.21 -0.15 3.36
N SER A 105 -6.42 0.86 3.03
CA SER A 105 -5.02 0.96 3.45
C SER A 105 -4.87 0.95 4.98
N LYS A 106 -5.68 1.74 5.69
CA LYS A 106 -5.73 1.79 7.15
C LYS A 106 -6.01 0.41 7.74
N ASP A 107 -7.01 -0.30 7.22
CA ASP A 107 -7.37 -1.64 7.71
C ASP A 107 -6.27 -2.67 7.48
N LEU A 108 -5.55 -2.59 6.36
CA LEU A 108 -4.40 -3.45 6.08
C LEU A 108 -3.23 -3.14 7.01
N PHE A 109 -2.91 -1.86 7.25
CA PHE A 109 -1.89 -1.48 8.23
C PHE A 109 -2.23 -1.96 9.64
N LYS A 110 -3.50 -1.87 10.04
CA LYS A 110 -3.92 -2.44 11.32
C LYS A 110 -3.64 -3.95 11.38
N SER A 111 -4.02 -4.68 10.34
CA SER A 111 -3.76 -6.11 10.25
C SER A 111 -2.27 -6.45 10.34
N VAL A 112 -1.42 -5.69 9.66
CA VAL A 112 0.04 -5.88 9.67
C VAL A 112 0.65 -5.56 11.03
N SER A 113 0.13 -4.56 11.74
CA SER A 113 0.63 -4.20 13.08
C SER A 113 0.47 -5.32 14.10
N ASP A 114 -0.45 -6.26 13.85
CA ASP A 114 -0.70 -7.43 14.69
C ASP A 114 0.11 -8.67 14.24
N MET A 115 0.86 -8.59 13.14
CA MET A 115 1.69 -9.66 12.59
C MET A 115 3.15 -9.57 13.07
N ASP A 116 3.86 -10.70 13.09
CA ASP A 116 5.27 -10.72 13.48
C ASP A 116 6.21 -10.52 12.28
N ILE A 117 6.28 -9.27 11.81
CA ILE A 117 7.21 -8.83 10.77
C ILE A 117 8.03 -7.61 11.23
N PRO A 118 9.18 -7.33 10.60
CA PRO A 118 9.99 -6.16 10.93
C PRO A 118 9.23 -4.83 10.85
N GLU A 119 8.29 -4.71 9.91
CA GLU A 119 7.56 -3.48 9.60
C GLU A 119 6.37 -3.22 10.54
N LYS A 120 6.07 -4.10 11.51
CA LYS A 120 4.86 -3.98 12.36
C LYS A 120 4.75 -2.64 13.09
N THR A 121 5.88 -2.08 13.55
CA THR A 121 5.93 -0.78 14.22
C THR A 121 5.63 0.37 13.27
N GLU A 122 6.16 0.31 12.04
CA GLU A 122 5.86 1.30 11.00
C GLU A 122 4.37 1.21 10.60
N ALA A 123 3.85 -0.01 10.43
CA ALA A 123 2.44 -0.23 10.13
C ALA A 123 1.51 0.33 11.21
N LEU A 124 1.86 0.19 12.50
CA LEU A 124 1.08 0.77 13.59
C LEU A 124 1.06 2.31 13.54
N LYS A 125 2.21 2.92 13.22
CA LYS A 125 2.31 4.36 13.04
C LYS A 125 1.44 4.82 11.87
N GLU A 126 1.57 4.18 10.71
CA GLU A 126 0.78 4.45 9.50
C GLU A 126 -0.73 4.32 9.75
N TYR A 127 -1.16 3.26 10.45
CA TYR A 127 -2.55 3.08 10.87
C TYR A 127 -3.05 4.25 11.73
N THR A 128 -2.25 4.67 12.72
CA THR A 128 -2.63 5.75 13.63
C THR A 128 -2.74 7.08 12.92
N GLU A 129 -1.81 7.38 12.02
CA GLU A 129 -1.82 8.59 11.18
C GLU A 129 -3.05 8.61 10.25
N LEU A 130 -3.31 7.51 9.53
CA LEU A 130 -4.48 7.44 8.64
C LEU A 130 -5.80 7.51 9.40
N LYS A 131 -5.90 6.85 10.56
CA LYS A 131 -7.08 6.93 11.43
C LYS A 131 -7.34 8.37 11.85
N PHE A 132 -6.29 9.11 12.22
CA PHE A 132 -6.42 10.51 12.60
C PHE A 132 -6.83 11.37 11.39
N ASP A 133 -6.16 11.22 10.25
CA ASP A 133 -6.40 12.01 9.05
C ASP A 133 -7.82 11.80 8.51
N ILE A 134 -8.30 10.55 8.45
CA ILE A 134 -9.65 10.25 7.98
C ILE A 134 -10.72 10.85 8.91
N ASN A 135 -10.52 10.80 10.22
CA ASN A 135 -11.50 11.33 11.17
C ASN A 135 -11.54 12.87 11.26
N ASN A 136 -10.53 13.58 10.75
CA ASN A 136 -10.39 15.04 10.93
C ASN A 136 -10.29 15.85 9.64
N LYS A 137 -9.97 15.22 8.50
CA LYS A 137 -9.70 15.92 7.23
C LYS A 137 -10.60 15.49 6.07
N PHE A 138 -11.50 14.55 6.33
CA PHE A 138 -12.55 14.10 5.43
C PHE A 138 -13.90 14.30 6.11
#